data_AF-A0A536NRT4-F1
#
_entry.id   AF-A0A536NRT4-F1
#
_cell.length_a   1.000
_cell.length_b   1.000
_cell.length_c   1.000
_cell.angle_alpha   90.00
_cell.angle_beta   90.00
_cell.angle_gamma   90.00
#
_symmetry.space_group_name_H-M   'P 1'
#
loop_
_entity.id
_entity.type
_entity.pdbx_description
1 polymer ?
#
loop_
_entity_poly.entity_id
_entity_poly.type
_entity_poly.pdbx_seq_one_letter_code
_entity_poly.pdbx_strand_id
1 'polypeptide(L)'
;MRNFVLLIVLGSTLAACSSVQQTGTFSSEFGSNSVGSLGEPYTEFRGLAAPSSADVWAVGVYRTASGDRSRIEHWNGVQWTDVPAAPNGGRPDVFNSVTTTGPVDAWAVGSSAGVSGFQEATLIEHWNGRAWTVVAAPNPGLVWNELDSVVALSKNDVWAVGYYKDDAAPARVLAEHWDGKSWRVVNAPSPGSGWNELANLSASSPTDLWAVGWTQDDGPRQSLVEHWNGITWAQVSINARSVQELRAVVAVSANEAWAVGPMGGPQGFERWDGTNWNPMTVPTPGPGVEIWGISASTASDAWVAGGVIDRGYRPLLEHWDGTSWKVIAAPGGISAGRLTGVLSLSSKDVWIVGTRQASQPLTLIEHWDGSTWSEVQSPA
;
A
#
# COMPACT_ATOMS: atom_id res chain seq x y z
N MET A 1 68.76 10.78 10.66
CA MET A 1 67.66 11.77 10.55
C MET A 1 66.85 11.41 9.32
N ARG A 2 65.73 10.70 9.49
CA ARG A 2 64.89 10.21 8.39
C ARG A 2 63.51 10.85 8.48
N ASN A 3 63.09 11.34 7.32
CA ASN A 3 61.87 12.06 6.94
C ASN A 3 60.58 11.53 7.57
N PHE A 4 59.70 12.46 7.99
CA PHE A 4 58.27 12.23 8.12
C PHE A 4 57.57 12.85 6.91
N VAL A 5 56.96 12.01 6.07
CA VAL A 5 55.93 12.40 5.10
C VAL A 5 54.60 12.00 5.73
N LEU A 6 53.72 12.97 5.92
CA LEU A 6 52.38 12.80 6.46
C LEU A 6 51.47 12.26 5.34
N LEU A 7 51.08 10.98 5.43
CA LEU A 7 50.04 10.41 4.57
C LEU A 7 48.69 10.58 5.29
N ILE A 8 47.82 11.44 4.76
CA ILE A 8 46.42 11.51 5.17
C ILE A 8 45.68 10.39 4.44
N VAL A 9 45.30 9.35 5.18
CA VAL A 9 44.36 8.34 4.69
C VAL A 9 42.95 8.84 5.00
N LEU A 10 42.29 9.42 4.00
CA LEU A 10 40.84 9.58 3.99
C LEU A 10 40.24 8.21 3.66
N GLY A 11 39.67 7.56 4.66
CA GLY A 11 39.02 6.27 4.50
C GLY A 11 37.80 6.17 5.41
N SER A 12 36.63 6.40 4.81
CA SER A 12 35.41 5.66 5.16
C SER A 12 34.36 5.97 4.09
N THR A 13 34.39 5.14 3.05
CA THR A 13 33.26 4.87 2.17
C THR A 13 32.06 4.48 3.03
N LEU A 14 31.02 5.31 3.04
CA LEU A 14 29.67 4.87 3.40
C LEU A 14 29.28 3.84 2.35
N ALA A 15 29.36 2.57 2.73
CA ALA A 15 28.78 1.48 1.97
C ALA A 15 27.26 1.70 1.97
N ALA A 16 26.70 1.96 0.80
CA ALA A 16 25.28 1.83 0.54
C ALA A 16 24.87 0.36 0.76
N CYS A 17 24.50 0.03 1.99
CA CYS A 17 23.51 -0.99 2.30
C CYS A 17 22.17 -0.30 1.99
N SER A 18 21.29 -0.74 1.12
CA SER A 18 20.73 -2.07 0.95
C SER A 18 20.11 -2.17 -0.44
N SER A 19 19.98 -3.39 -0.98
CA SER A 19 18.93 -3.67 -1.97
C SER A 19 17.60 -3.45 -1.26
N VAL A 20 16.99 -2.27 -1.43
CA VAL A 20 15.66 -1.96 -0.89
C VAL A 20 14.69 -2.96 -1.51
N GLN A 21 14.14 -3.84 -0.68
CA GLN A 21 13.04 -4.72 -1.08
C GLN A 21 11.82 -3.84 -1.32
N GLN A 22 11.15 -4.06 -2.44
CA GLN A 22 10.07 -3.18 -2.88
C GLN A 22 8.73 -3.72 -2.39
N THR A 23 7.99 -2.86 -1.71
CA THR A 23 6.59 -3.06 -1.35
C THR A 23 5.76 -2.18 -2.26
N GLY A 24 4.75 -2.74 -2.94
CA GLY A 24 3.72 -1.92 -3.53
C GLY A 24 2.98 -1.20 -2.40
N THR A 25 2.51 0.02 -2.64
CA THR A 25 1.71 0.74 -1.65
C THR A 25 0.30 0.91 -2.19
N PHE A 26 -0.69 0.69 -1.32
CA PHE A 26 -2.10 0.54 -1.67
C PHE A 26 -2.99 1.14 -0.59
N SER A 27 -4.20 1.53 -0.97
CA SER A 27 -5.29 1.91 -0.06
C SER A 27 -6.27 0.75 0.13
N SER A 28 -6.69 0.53 1.37
CA SER A 28 -7.75 -0.42 1.77
C SER A 28 -9.18 0.10 1.51
N GLU A 29 -9.38 1.42 1.47
CA GLU A 29 -10.69 2.05 1.27
C GLU A 29 -11.22 1.89 -0.16
N PHE A 30 -11.76 0.73 -0.47
CA PHE A 30 -12.57 0.52 -1.66
C PHE A 30 -14.01 0.92 -1.34
N GLY A 31 -14.44 2.05 -1.92
CA GLY A 31 -15.86 2.29 -2.12
C GLY A 31 -16.43 1.07 -2.84
N SER A 32 -17.47 0.48 -2.26
CA SER A 32 -18.16 -0.74 -2.69
C SER A 32 -18.84 -0.55 -4.06
N ASN A 33 -18.05 -0.33 -5.10
CA ASN A 33 -18.49 -0.41 -6.48
C ASN A 33 -18.04 -1.78 -6.97
N SER A 34 -18.75 -2.81 -6.51
CA SER A 34 -18.60 -4.20 -6.94
C SER A 34 -18.51 -4.25 -8.46
N VAL A 35 -17.33 -4.58 -8.98
CA VAL A 35 -17.09 -4.64 -10.43
C VAL A 35 -17.72 -5.92 -11.03
N GLY A 36 -18.07 -6.89 -10.17
CA GLY A 36 -18.78 -8.11 -10.50
C GLY A 36 -20.27 -7.89 -10.79
N SER A 37 -20.60 -7.37 -11.96
CA SER A 37 -21.98 -7.39 -12.48
C SER A 37 -22.50 -8.80 -12.77
N LEU A 38 -21.62 -9.82 -12.73
CA LEU A 38 -21.91 -11.20 -13.14
C LEU A 38 -22.24 -12.15 -11.97
N GLY A 39 -22.17 -11.71 -10.71
CA GLY A 39 -22.50 -12.54 -9.54
C GLY A 39 -21.50 -13.67 -9.24
N GLU A 40 -20.42 -13.78 -10.02
CA GLU A 40 -19.36 -14.78 -9.87
C GLU A 40 -18.32 -14.36 -8.82
N PRO A 41 -17.67 -15.33 -8.15
CA PRO A 41 -16.64 -15.03 -7.18
C PRO A 41 -15.36 -14.52 -7.85
N TYR A 42 -14.63 -13.64 -7.17
CA TYR A 42 -13.37 -13.07 -7.67
C TYR A 42 -12.48 -12.60 -6.53
N THR A 43 -11.17 -12.56 -6.78
CA THR A 43 -10.20 -11.93 -5.89
C THR A 43 -10.05 -10.45 -6.23
N GLU A 44 -10.23 -9.60 -5.23
CA GLU A 44 -9.82 -8.20 -5.24
C GLU A 44 -8.53 -8.08 -4.43
N PHE A 45 -7.40 -7.97 -5.13
CA PHE A 45 -6.10 -7.74 -4.48
C PHE A 45 -5.98 -6.31 -3.98
N ARG A 46 -5.51 -6.21 -2.73
CA ARG A 46 -5.29 -4.96 -2.01
C ARG A 46 -3.82 -4.73 -1.70
N GLY A 47 -2.95 -5.75 -1.77
CA GLY A 47 -1.53 -5.60 -1.50
C GLY A 47 -0.66 -6.51 -2.35
N LEU A 48 0.55 -6.03 -2.70
CA LEU A 48 1.64 -6.78 -3.32
C LEU A 48 2.96 -6.47 -2.62
N ALA A 49 3.78 -7.49 -2.42
CA ALA A 49 5.16 -7.34 -1.96
C ALA A 49 6.04 -8.41 -2.59
N ALA A 50 7.30 -8.07 -2.89
CA ALA A 50 8.22 -9.02 -3.50
C ALA A 50 9.64 -8.84 -2.99
N PRO A 51 10.30 -9.91 -2.51
CA PRO A 51 11.74 -9.90 -2.37
C PRO A 51 12.46 -10.04 -3.72
N SER A 52 11.79 -10.52 -4.78
CA SER A 52 12.37 -10.65 -6.14
C SER A 52 11.31 -10.81 -7.23
N SER A 53 11.73 -10.76 -8.51
CA SER A 53 10.87 -11.05 -9.67
C SER A 53 10.25 -12.45 -9.70
N ALA A 54 10.85 -13.38 -8.96
CA ALA A 54 10.43 -14.78 -8.89
C ALA A 54 9.73 -15.13 -7.57
N ASP A 55 9.43 -14.13 -6.74
CA ASP A 55 8.82 -14.31 -5.44
C ASP A 55 7.97 -13.07 -5.17
N VAL A 56 6.67 -13.17 -5.45
CA VAL A 56 5.71 -12.06 -5.26
C VAL A 56 4.54 -12.58 -4.43
N TRP A 57 4.21 -11.86 -3.39
CA TRP A 57 3.04 -12.09 -2.56
C TRP A 57 1.94 -11.13 -2.95
N ALA A 58 0.72 -11.62 -3.04
CA ALA A 58 -0.48 -10.83 -3.23
C ALA A 58 -1.50 -11.16 -2.15
N VAL A 59 -2.08 -10.13 -1.53
CA VAL A 59 -3.13 -10.30 -0.51
C VAL A 59 -4.36 -9.47 -0.86
N GLY A 60 -5.50 -9.91 -0.37
CA GLY A 60 -6.75 -9.19 -0.60
C GLY A 60 -7.96 -9.95 -0.08
N VAL A 61 -9.07 -9.75 -0.80
CA VAL A 61 -10.37 -10.31 -0.45
C VAL A 61 -10.90 -11.14 -1.60
N TYR A 62 -11.25 -12.39 -1.32
CA TYR A 62 -12.02 -13.25 -2.20
C TYR A 62 -13.51 -12.99 -1.96
N ARG A 63 -14.15 -12.33 -2.92
CA ARG A 63 -15.56 -11.95 -2.89
C ARG A 63 -16.40 -13.13 -3.35
N THR A 64 -17.40 -13.53 -2.58
CA THR A 64 -18.35 -14.59 -2.98
C THR A 64 -19.78 -14.21 -2.63
N ALA A 65 -20.77 -14.84 -3.28
CA ALA A 65 -22.18 -14.68 -2.90
C ALA A 65 -22.47 -15.10 -1.45
N SER A 66 -21.61 -15.94 -0.85
CA SER A 66 -21.73 -16.41 0.54
C SER A 66 -21.00 -15.54 1.58
N GLY A 67 -20.32 -14.48 1.14
CA GLY A 67 -19.53 -13.60 1.98
C GLY A 67 -18.06 -13.51 1.54
N ASP A 68 -17.40 -12.47 2.05
CA ASP A 68 -16.01 -12.16 1.77
C ASP A 68 -15.06 -13.01 2.61
N ARG A 69 -13.90 -13.36 2.06
CA ARG A 69 -12.85 -14.12 2.74
C ARG A 69 -11.48 -13.54 2.45
N SER A 70 -10.57 -13.64 3.40
CA SER A 70 -9.17 -13.29 3.18
C SER A 70 -8.55 -14.15 2.08
N ARG A 71 -7.72 -13.55 1.22
CA ARG A 71 -7.03 -14.23 0.13
C ARG A 71 -5.54 -13.92 0.19
N ILE A 72 -4.71 -14.95 0.02
CA ILE A 72 -3.27 -14.85 -0.14
C ILE A 72 -2.87 -15.70 -1.35
N GLU A 73 -2.18 -15.10 -2.31
CA GLU A 73 -1.61 -15.79 -3.47
C GLU A 73 -0.10 -15.54 -3.51
N HIS A 74 0.65 -16.54 -3.98
CA HIS A 74 2.11 -16.50 -4.06
C HIS A 74 2.60 -16.89 -5.46
N TRP A 75 3.38 -16.02 -6.07
CA TRP A 75 4.12 -16.24 -7.31
C TRP A 75 5.47 -16.84 -7.00
N ASN A 76 5.77 -17.99 -7.59
CA ASN A 76 7.03 -18.71 -7.39
C ASN A 76 8.03 -18.56 -8.56
N GLY A 77 7.84 -17.55 -9.42
CA GLY A 77 8.63 -17.36 -10.64
C GLY A 77 8.07 -18.05 -11.87
N VAL A 78 7.03 -18.88 -11.71
CA VAL A 78 6.42 -19.64 -12.81
C VAL A 78 4.90 -19.51 -12.82
N GLN A 79 4.26 -19.61 -11.65
CA GLN A 79 2.81 -19.53 -11.52
C GLN A 79 2.39 -18.97 -10.17
N TRP A 80 1.20 -18.37 -10.13
CA TRP A 80 0.52 -18.01 -8.89
C TRP A 80 -0.11 -19.26 -8.27
N THR A 81 -0.04 -19.36 -6.95
CA THR A 81 -0.67 -20.42 -6.17
C THR A 81 -1.38 -19.87 -4.96
N ASP A 82 -2.50 -20.49 -4.60
CA ASP A 82 -3.23 -20.16 -3.38
C ASP A 82 -2.46 -20.63 -2.16
N VAL A 83 -2.25 -19.70 -1.23
CA VAL A 83 -1.63 -20.01 0.06
C VAL A 83 -2.69 -19.86 1.16
N PRO A 84 -2.91 -20.88 2.00
CA PRO A 84 -3.86 -20.78 3.10
C PRO A 84 -3.49 -19.66 4.09
N ALA A 85 -4.45 -18.77 4.37
CA ALA A 85 -4.40 -17.79 5.46
C ALA A 85 -4.61 -18.47 6.83
N ALA A 86 -4.37 -17.76 7.92
CA ALA A 86 -4.55 -18.20 9.29
C ALA A 86 -5.24 -17.12 10.15
N PRO A 87 -6.47 -17.32 10.64
CA PRO A 87 -7.16 -18.60 10.72
C PRO A 87 -7.86 -18.99 9.42
N ASN A 88 -7.67 -20.23 8.99
CA ASN A 88 -8.52 -20.85 7.96
C ASN A 88 -9.91 -21.08 8.56
N GLY A 89 -10.84 -20.12 8.46
CA GLY A 89 -11.96 -20.12 9.42
C GLY A 89 -13.33 -19.57 9.04
N GLY A 90 -13.56 -19.07 7.81
CA GLY A 90 -14.92 -18.69 7.38
C GLY A 90 -15.54 -17.50 8.13
N ARG A 91 -14.70 -16.62 8.70
CA ARG A 91 -15.10 -15.27 9.14
C ARG A 91 -14.91 -14.29 7.98
N PRO A 92 -15.63 -13.15 7.97
CA PRO A 92 -15.31 -12.05 7.07
C PRO A 92 -14.01 -11.39 7.55
N ASP A 93 -12.90 -12.05 7.21
CA ASP A 93 -11.54 -11.54 7.39
C ASP A 93 -11.11 -10.87 6.09
N VAL A 94 -10.39 -9.77 6.17
CA VAL A 94 -9.88 -9.02 5.01
C VAL A 94 -8.41 -8.73 5.19
N PHE A 95 -7.64 -8.83 4.09
CA PHE A 95 -6.26 -8.34 4.05
C PHE A 95 -6.19 -7.07 3.22
N ASN A 96 -5.57 -6.04 3.80
CA ASN A 96 -5.42 -4.72 3.21
C ASN A 96 -4.00 -4.51 2.66
N SER A 97 -2.98 -5.08 3.30
CA SER A 97 -1.60 -4.88 2.88
C SER A 97 -0.70 -6.07 3.21
N VAL A 98 0.37 -6.22 2.44
CA VAL A 98 1.41 -7.22 2.65
C VAL A 98 2.79 -6.59 2.46
N THR A 99 3.75 -7.03 3.26
CA THR A 99 5.17 -6.65 3.14
C THR A 99 6.05 -7.88 3.34
N THR A 100 7.31 -7.80 2.94
CA THR A 100 8.26 -8.90 3.04
C THR A 100 9.69 -8.40 3.24
N THR A 101 10.44 -9.06 4.12
CA THR A 101 11.90 -8.88 4.24
C THR A 101 12.70 -9.99 3.56
N GLY A 102 12.02 -10.90 2.86
CA GLY A 102 12.62 -12.05 2.21
C GLY A 102 11.65 -13.22 2.01
N PRO A 103 12.09 -14.29 1.33
CA PRO A 103 11.24 -15.44 0.95
C PRO A 103 10.63 -16.20 2.15
N VAL A 104 11.14 -15.96 3.35
CA VAL A 104 10.75 -16.65 4.59
C VAL A 104 10.27 -15.69 5.68
N ASP A 105 10.01 -14.44 5.33
CA ASP A 105 9.54 -13.41 6.26
C ASP A 105 8.62 -12.44 5.52
N ALA A 106 7.32 -12.62 5.70
CA ALA A 106 6.29 -11.73 5.16
C ALA A 106 5.22 -11.47 6.22
N TRP A 107 4.62 -10.29 6.16
CA TRP A 107 3.60 -9.84 7.10
C TRP A 107 2.40 -9.36 6.30
N ALA A 108 1.20 -9.78 6.68
CA ALA A 108 -0.05 -9.33 6.11
C ALA A 108 -0.93 -8.74 7.21
N VAL A 109 -1.57 -7.60 6.92
CA VAL A 109 -2.42 -6.89 7.88
C VAL A 109 -3.79 -6.57 7.31
N GLY A 110 -4.77 -6.43 8.19
CA GLY A 110 -6.15 -6.09 7.86
C GLY A 110 -7.04 -6.12 9.09
N SER A 111 -8.28 -6.59 8.91
CA SER A 111 -9.24 -6.74 9.99
C SER A 111 -9.93 -8.12 9.96
N SER A 112 -10.35 -8.57 11.13
CA SER A 112 -11.15 -9.77 11.34
C SER A 112 -12.45 -9.41 12.04
N ALA A 113 -13.57 -9.75 11.44
CA ALA A 113 -14.85 -9.63 12.12
C ALA A 113 -14.93 -10.67 13.26
N GLY A 114 -15.14 -10.21 14.49
CA GLY A 114 -15.35 -11.06 15.66
C GLY A 114 -16.60 -11.94 15.53
N VAL A 115 -16.67 -13.00 16.36
CA VAL A 115 -17.81 -13.96 16.39
C VAL A 115 -19.15 -13.30 16.78
N SER A 116 -19.11 -12.10 17.37
CA SER A 116 -20.29 -11.31 17.77
C SER A 116 -20.82 -10.35 16.70
N GLY A 117 -20.20 -10.28 15.51
CA GLY A 117 -20.76 -9.64 14.32
C GLY A 117 -20.77 -8.10 14.30
N PHE A 118 -20.19 -7.42 15.30
CA PHE A 118 -20.14 -5.94 15.36
C PHE A 118 -18.79 -5.37 15.84
N GLN A 119 -17.81 -6.22 16.14
CA GLN A 119 -16.49 -5.79 16.59
C GLN A 119 -15.43 -6.29 15.62
N GLU A 120 -14.74 -5.36 14.97
CA GLU A 120 -13.61 -5.65 14.11
C GLU A 120 -12.33 -5.56 14.95
N ALA A 121 -11.52 -6.61 14.84
CA ALA A 121 -10.21 -6.67 15.47
C ALA A 121 -9.13 -6.56 14.40
N THR A 122 -7.98 -6.00 14.77
CA THR A 122 -6.77 -6.03 13.95
C THR A 122 -6.43 -7.49 13.61
N LEU A 123 -6.17 -7.76 12.33
CA LEU A 123 -5.63 -9.04 11.88
C LEU A 123 -4.19 -8.82 11.42
N ILE A 124 -3.25 -9.54 12.04
CA ILE A 124 -1.86 -9.60 11.61
C ILE A 124 -1.48 -11.06 11.44
N GLU A 125 -1.08 -11.44 10.23
CA GLU A 125 -0.50 -12.75 9.94
C GLU A 125 0.98 -12.62 9.59
N HIS A 126 1.77 -13.60 10.04
CA HIS A 126 3.20 -13.69 9.77
C HIS A 126 3.55 -15.00 9.05
N TRP A 127 4.24 -14.89 7.93
CA TRP A 127 4.83 -15.99 7.19
C TRP A 127 6.25 -16.28 7.69
N ASN A 128 6.45 -17.51 8.16
CA ASN A 128 7.74 -17.98 8.68
C ASN A 128 8.57 -18.80 7.67
N GLY A 129 8.21 -18.77 6.38
CA GLY A 129 8.81 -19.64 5.36
C GLY A 129 8.10 -20.98 5.14
N ARG A 130 7.06 -21.28 5.93
CA ARG A 130 6.31 -22.54 5.82
C ARG A 130 4.80 -22.37 5.92
N ALA A 131 4.33 -21.54 6.84
CA ALA A 131 2.92 -21.29 7.05
C ALA A 131 2.71 -19.86 7.54
N TRP A 132 1.57 -19.28 7.19
CA TRP A 132 1.06 -18.09 7.83
C TRP A 132 0.50 -18.43 9.21
N THR A 133 0.72 -17.54 10.17
CA THR A 133 0.20 -17.66 11.54
C THR A 133 -0.27 -16.32 12.07
N VAL A 134 -1.41 -16.30 12.77
CA VAL A 134 -1.86 -15.09 13.49
C VAL A 134 -0.83 -14.70 14.53
N VAL A 135 -0.44 -13.44 14.54
CA VAL A 135 0.33 -12.82 15.60
C VAL A 135 -0.59 -11.92 16.42
N ALA A 136 -0.45 -11.97 17.75
CA ALA A 136 -1.25 -11.14 18.63
C ALA A 136 -0.95 -9.64 18.37
N ALA A 137 -2.03 -8.87 18.20
CA ALA A 137 -1.99 -7.44 17.94
C ALA A 137 -2.85 -6.67 18.96
N PRO A 138 -2.45 -5.45 19.35
CA PRO A 138 -3.29 -4.54 20.13
C PRO A 138 -4.65 -4.27 19.47
N ASN A 139 -5.68 -4.08 20.30
CA ASN A 139 -7.03 -3.71 19.84
C ASN A 139 -7.54 -2.59 20.76
N PRO A 140 -7.03 -1.35 20.62
CA PRO A 140 -7.35 -0.26 21.54
C PRO A 140 -8.81 0.22 21.45
N GLY A 141 -9.44 0.04 20.29
CA GLY A 141 -10.84 0.40 20.05
C GLY A 141 -11.81 -0.67 20.52
N LEU A 142 -12.93 -0.23 21.10
CA LEU A 142 -14.01 -1.12 21.58
C LEU A 142 -14.94 -1.61 20.45
N VAL A 143 -14.91 -0.98 19.27
CA VAL A 143 -15.83 -1.28 18.15
C VAL A 143 -15.08 -1.68 16.90
N TRP A 144 -14.19 -0.82 16.38
CA TRP A 144 -13.42 -1.12 15.17
C TRP A 144 -11.94 -0.97 15.43
N ASN A 145 -11.17 -1.89 14.86
CA ASN A 145 -9.72 -1.85 14.80
C ASN A 145 -9.32 -2.41 13.44
N GLU A 146 -8.70 -1.59 12.62
CA GLU A 146 -8.30 -1.95 11.27
C GLU A 146 -6.88 -1.47 11.01
N LEU A 147 -6.11 -2.31 10.32
CA LEU A 147 -4.79 -1.97 9.80
C LEU A 147 -4.86 -1.94 8.28
N ASP A 148 -4.54 -0.80 7.70
CA ASP A 148 -4.67 -0.53 6.28
C ASP A 148 -3.36 -0.76 5.53
N SER A 149 -2.23 -0.57 6.21
CA SER A 149 -0.91 -0.66 5.59
C SER A 149 0.14 -1.22 6.54
N VAL A 150 1.11 -1.95 5.98
CA VAL A 150 2.25 -2.49 6.71
C VAL A 150 3.55 -2.31 5.92
N VAL A 151 4.63 -1.98 6.61
CA VAL A 151 5.99 -1.94 6.05
C VAL A 151 6.96 -2.66 6.98
N ALA A 152 7.80 -3.52 6.42
CA ALA A 152 8.86 -4.20 7.16
C ALA A 152 10.23 -3.66 6.73
N LEU A 153 10.94 -3.06 7.68
CA LEU A 153 12.33 -2.60 7.51
C LEU A 153 13.33 -3.70 7.86
N SER A 154 12.94 -4.58 8.78
CA SER A 154 13.66 -5.79 9.15
C SER A 154 12.71 -6.78 9.83
N LYS A 155 13.18 -8.01 10.11
CA LYS A 155 12.42 -9.02 10.86
C LYS A 155 11.94 -8.54 12.25
N ASN A 156 12.60 -7.53 12.81
CA ASN A 156 12.33 -7.00 14.14
C ASN A 156 11.92 -5.52 14.12
N ASP A 157 11.58 -4.99 12.93
CA ASP A 157 11.17 -3.60 12.75
C ASP A 157 10.13 -3.56 11.65
N VAL A 158 8.87 -3.69 12.08
CA VAL A 158 7.69 -3.69 11.20
C VAL A 158 6.71 -2.68 11.77
N TRP A 159 6.16 -1.86 10.89
CA TRP A 159 5.18 -0.84 11.26
C TRP A 159 3.89 -1.10 10.51
N ALA A 160 2.77 -0.87 11.20
CA ALA A 160 1.45 -0.91 10.61
C ALA A 160 0.66 0.34 11.01
N VAL A 161 -0.20 0.81 10.12
CA VAL A 161 -1.10 1.94 10.37
C VAL A 161 -2.51 1.64 9.91
N GLY A 162 -3.47 2.35 10.49
CA GLY A 162 -4.89 2.32 10.13
C GLY A 162 -5.68 3.19 11.09
N TYR A 163 -6.80 2.68 11.60
CA TYR A 163 -7.64 3.38 12.57
C TYR A 163 -8.23 2.45 13.63
N TYR A 164 -8.65 3.05 14.74
CA TYR A 164 -9.47 2.38 15.74
C TYR A 164 -10.63 3.28 16.17
N LYS A 165 -11.71 2.68 16.67
CA LYS A 165 -12.92 3.39 17.07
C LYS A 165 -13.53 2.81 18.34
N ASP A 166 -13.89 3.71 19.26
CA ASP A 166 -14.76 3.43 20.40
C ASP A 166 -16.23 3.77 20.09
N ASP A 167 -17.17 3.29 20.90
CA ASP A 167 -18.61 3.37 20.64
C ASP A 167 -19.11 4.79 20.30
N ALA A 168 -19.01 5.72 21.25
CA ALA A 168 -19.47 7.10 21.07
C ALA A 168 -18.39 8.06 20.53
N ALA A 169 -17.17 7.58 20.28
CA ALA A 169 -16.06 8.41 19.82
C ALA A 169 -15.90 8.32 18.29
N PRO A 170 -15.40 9.38 17.63
CA PRO A 170 -14.92 9.28 16.25
C PRO A 170 -13.73 8.30 16.17
N ALA A 171 -13.46 7.78 14.97
CA ALA A 171 -12.26 6.99 14.72
C ALA A 171 -10.99 7.84 14.92
N ARG A 172 -9.93 7.19 15.39
CA ARG A 172 -8.62 7.77 15.64
C ARG A 172 -7.55 6.95 14.94
N VAL A 173 -6.42 7.58 14.65
CA VAL A 173 -5.28 6.92 14.01
C VAL A 173 -4.80 5.77 14.90
N LEU A 174 -4.57 4.62 14.27
CA LEU A 174 -3.86 3.50 14.86
C LEU A 174 -2.48 3.42 14.20
N ALA A 175 -1.42 3.46 15.00
CA ALA A 175 -0.07 3.13 14.56
C ALA A 175 0.50 2.06 15.50
N GLU A 176 1.01 0.97 14.93
CA GLU A 176 1.57 -0.15 15.67
C GLU A 176 2.99 -0.46 15.21
N HIS A 177 3.84 -0.86 16.16
CA HIS A 177 5.24 -1.23 15.93
C HIS A 177 5.55 -2.61 16.48
N TRP A 178 6.18 -3.44 15.66
CA TRP A 178 6.77 -4.72 16.02
C TRP A 178 8.24 -4.56 16.40
N ASP A 179 8.59 -4.91 17.63
CA ASP A 179 9.94 -4.82 18.18
C ASP A 179 10.77 -6.12 18.06
N GLY A 180 10.30 -7.10 17.27
CA GLY A 180 10.86 -8.45 17.23
C GLY A 180 10.26 -9.42 18.24
N LYS A 181 9.37 -8.97 19.13
CA LYS A 181 8.73 -9.80 20.15
C LYS A 181 7.22 -9.59 20.25
N SER A 182 6.78 -8.33 20.16
CA SER A 182 5.37 -7.95 20.35
C SER A 182 5.03 -6.71 19.54
N TRP A 183 3.80 -6.67 19.03
CA TRP A 183 3.20 -5.46 18.50
C TRP A 183 2.77 -4.53 19.65
N ARG A 184 3.00 -3.23 19.48
CA ARG A 184 2.60 -2.20 20.46
C ARG A 184 2.05 -0.99 19.74
N VAL A 185 1.01 -0.39 20.32
CA VAL A 185 0.52 0.91 19.88
C VAL A 185 1.60 1.97 20.14
N VAL A 186 1.90 2.75 19.11
CA VAL A 186 2.76 3.93 19.17
C VAL A 186 1.88 5.15 18.99
N ASN A 187 2.11 6.18 19.81
CA ASN A 187 1.33 7.41 19.72
C ASN A 187 1.54 8.08 18.35
N ALA A 188 0.44 8.32 17.65
CA ALA A 188 0.35 9.08 16.43
C ALA A 188 -0.70 10.21 16.60
N PRO A 189 -0.51 11.38 15.96
CA PRO A 189 -1.52 12.44 15.98
C PRO A 189 -2.91 11.97 15.52
N SER A 190 -3.94 12.65 16.03
CA SER A 190 -5.32 12.52 15.55
C SER A 190 -5.96 13.90 15.66
N PRO A 191 -5.65 14.80 14.72
CA PRO A 191 -6.10 16.18 14.79
C PRO A 191 -7.63 16.29 14.74
N GLY A 192 -8.14 17.42 15.23
CA GLY A 192 -9.57 17.68 15.25
C GLY A 192 -10.37 16.76 16.17
N SER A 193 -11.68 16.81 16.01
CA SER A 193 -12.67 16.11 16.82
C SER A 193 -13.45 15.04 16.07
N GLY A 194 -13.18 14.84 14.79
CA GLY A 194 -13.84 13.87 13.93
C GLY A 194 -12.96 12.68 13.58
N TRP A 195 -13.31 12.00 12.49
CA TRP A 195 -12.64 10.78 12.01
C TRP A 195 -11.20 11.08 11.59
N ASN A 196 -10.28 10.19 11.94
CA ASN A 196 -8.89 10.24 11.51
C ASN A 196 -8.41 8.84 11.15
N GLU A 197 -7.74 8.72 10.00
CA GLU A 197 -7.29 7.44 9.47
C GLU A 197 -6.00 7.62 8.65
N LEU A 198 -5.11 6.63 8.76
CA LEU A 198 -3.93 6.50 7.92
C LEU A 198 -4.12 5.31 6.97
N ALA A 199 -4.35 5.61 5.69
CA ALA A 199 -4.64 4.62 4.65
C ALA A 199 -3.38 3.91 4.13
N ASN A 200 -2.21 4.56 4.20
CA ASN A 200 -0.98 3.98 3.66
C ASN A 200 0.29 4.45 4.36
N LEU A 201 1.32 3.59 4.36
CA LEU A 201 2.62 3.80 4.98
C LEU A 201 3.76 3.39 4.03
N SER A 202 4.83 4.18 4.03
CA SER A 202 6.09 3.85 3.36
C SER A 202 7.30 4.28 4.19
N ALA A 203 8.42 3.56 4.06
CA ALA A 203 9.62 3.78 4.86
C ALA A 203 10.85 3.87 3.94
N SER A 204 11.67 4.91 4.11
CA SER A 204 12.99 4.98 3.47
C SER A 204 14.12 4.52 4.42
N SER A 205 13.88 4.60 5.73
CA SER A 205 14.78 4.11 6.79
C SER A 205 14.01 3.91 8.12
N PRO A 206 14.59 3.25 9.14
CA PRO A 206 13.96 3.14 10.47
C PRO A 206 13.61 4.46 11.17
N THR A 207 14.15 5.58 10.68
CA THR A 207 13.91 6.91 11.23
C THR A 207 13.24 7.86 10.23
N ASP A 208 12.70 7.32 9.13
CA ASP A 208 12.05 8.10 8.09
C ASP A 208 10.90 7.28 7.47
N LEU A 209 9.72 7.38 8.09
CA LEU A 209 8.49 6.80 7.57
C LEU A 209 7.49 7.92 7.29
N TRP A 210 6.76 7.77 6.19
CA TRP A 210 5.67 8.63 5.81
C TRP A 210 4.38 7.83 5.80
N ALA A 211 3.38 8.32 6.53
CA ALA A 211 2.03 7.80 6.49
C ALA A 211 1.08 8.86 5.93
N VAL A 212 0.12 8.43 5.13
CA VAL A 212 -0.89 9.30 4.53
C VAL A 212 -2.29 8.73 4.72
N GLY A 213 -3.27 9.62 4.75
CA GLY A 213 -4.66 9.26 4.89
C GLY A 213 -5.54 10.51 4.87
N TRP A 214 -6.51 10.54 5.76
CA TRP A 214 -7.49 11.62 5.80
C TRP A 214 -8.08 11.86 7.18
N THR A 215 -8.62 13.06 7.35
CA THR A 215 -9.39 13.49 8.52
C THR A 215 -10.75 14.01 8.09
N GLN A 216 -11.74 13.91 8.96
CA GLN A 216 -13.08 14.44 8.71
C GLN A 216 -13.72 14.87 10.02
N ASP A 217 -13.72 16.18 10.27
CA ASP A 217 -14.59 16.84 11.25
C ASP A 217 -15.98 17.06 10.63
N ASP A 218 -16.54 18.26 10.73
CA ASP A 218 -17.76 18.65 10.03
C ASP A 218 -17.44 19.08 8.59
N GLY A 219 -17.60 18.19 7.60
CA GLY A 219 -17.47 18.53 6.18
C GLY A 219 -16.77 17.48 5.31
N PRO A 220 -16.15 17.89 4.18
CA PRO A 220 -15.43 16.97 3.32
C PRO A 220 -14.17 16.44 4.02
N ARG A 221 -13.69 15.28 3.57
CA ARG A 221 -12.40 14.74 3.99
C ARG A 221 -11.28 15.75 3.69
N GLN A 222 -10.27 15.77 4.55
CA GLN A 222 -9.01 16.52 4.35
C GLN A 222 -7.83 15.57 4.42
N SER A 223 -6.78 15.81 3.64
CA SER A 223 -5.59 14.97 3.66
C SER A 223 -4.88 15.01 5.01
N LEU A 224 -4.50 13.83 5.50
CA LEU A 224 -3.60 13.66 6.64
C LEU A 224 -2.25 13.16 6.12
N VAL A 225 -1.17 13.81 6.57
CA VAL A 225 0.20 13.34 6.34
C VAL A 225 0.93 13.37 7.67
N GLU A 226 1.56 12.25 8.02
CA GLU A 226 2.36 12.11 9.23
C GLU A 226 3.74 11.56 8.92
N HIS A 227 4.72 12.04 9.68
CA HIS A 227 6.13 11.69 9.53
C HIS A 227 6.68 11.10 10.83
N TRP A 228 7.32 9.95 10.74
CA TRP A 228 8.10 9.37 11.83
C TRP A 228 9.57 9.74 11.66
N ASN A 229 10.13 10.38 12.68
CA ASN A 229 11.52 10.82 12.68
C ASN A 229 12.48 9.89 13.46
N GLY A 230 12.07 8.66 13.77
CA GLY A 230 12.82 7.75 14.64
C GLY A 230 12.47 7.84 16.12
N ILE A 231 11.68 8.84 16.52
CA ILE A 231 11.33 9.11 17.93
C ILE A 231 9.82 9.29 18.11
N THR A 232 9.19 10.10 17.27
CA THR A 232 7.76 10.40 17.36
C THR A 232 7.16 10.60 15.97
N TRP A 233 5.89 10.27 15.85
CA TRP A 233 5.04 10.72 14.74
C TRP A 233 4.72 12.20 14.92
N ALA A 234 4.70 12.93 13.81
CA ALA A 234 4.27 14.32 13.76
C ALA A 234 3.47 14.58 12.48
N GLN A 235 2.38 15.33 12.61
CA GLN A 235 1.62 15.78 11.45
C GLN A 235 2.46 16.77 10.64
N VAL A 236 2.49 16.58 9.32
CA VAL A 236 3.16 17.46 8.38
C VAL A 236 2.12 18.12 7.48
N SER A 237 2.21 19.44 7.33
CA SER A 237 1.32 20.18 6.45
C SER A 237 1.68 19.94 4.99
N ILE A 238 0.65 19.77 4.15
CA ILE A 238 0.78 19.80 2.71
C ILE A 238 0.44 21.19 2.18
N ASN A 239 1.14 21.66 1.15
CA ASN A 239 0.87 22.94 0.51
C ASN A 239 -0.33 22.87 -0.46
N ALA A 240 -1.32 22.05 -0.16
CA ALA A 240 -2.40 21.72 -1.09
C ALA A 240 -3.68 22.51 -0.79
N ARG A 241 -4.23 23.16 -1.83
CA ARG A 241 -5.54 23.84 -1.79
C ARG A 241 -6.73 22.93 -2.13
N SER A 242 -6.56 21.61 -2.29
CA SER A 242 -7.68 20.78 -2.77
C SER A 242 -7.58 19.25 -2.68
N VAL A 243 -6.52 18.65 -2.11
CA VAL A 243 -6.49 17.19 -1.94
C VAL A 243 -7.34 16.82 -0.72
N GLN A 244 -8.51 16.23 -0.96
CA GLN A 244 -9.46 15.88 0.11
C GLN A 244 -9.00 14.63 0.86
N GLU A 245 -8.27 13.73 0.21
CA GLU A 245 -7.70 12.54 0.86
C GLU A 245 -6.47 12.05 0.10
N LEU A 246 -5.49 11.55 0.83
CA LEU A 246 -4.36 10.81 0.27
C LEU A 246 -4.55 9.32 0.59
N ARG A 247 -4.23 8.47 -0.37
CA ARG A 247 -4.51 7.04 -0.34
C ARG A 247 -3.27 6.17 -0.42
N ALA A 248 -2.22 6.62 -1.08
CA ALA A 248 -0.98 5.86 -1.18
C ALA A 248 0.22 6.80 -1.12
N VAL A 249 1.30 6.35 -0.50
CA VAL A 249 2.56 7.07 -0.39
C VAL A 249 3.71 6.13 -0.68
N VAL A 250 4.72 6.60 -1.41
CA VAL A 250 5.99 5.90 -1.57
C VAL A 250 7.14 6.83 -1.22
N ALA A 251 7.96 6.43 -0.24
CA ALA A 251 9.16 7.14 0.18
C ALA A 251 10.39 6.45 -0.42
N VAL A 252 11.06 7.11 -1.36
CA VAL A 252 12.27 6.57 -2.00
C VAL A 252 13.52 6.94 -1.19
N SER A 253 13.52 8.12 -0.58
CA SER A 253 14.59 8.60 0.30
C SER A 253 14.06 9.69 1.21
N ALA A 254 14.87 10.13 2.18
CA ALA A 254 14.57 11.26 3.05
C ALA A 254 14.19 12.56 2.30
N ASN A 255 14.59 12.69 1.03
CA ASN A 255 14.35 13.88 0.21
C ASN A 255 13.44 13.64 -0.99
N GLU A 256 12.86 12.44 -1.11
CA GLU A 256 12.04 12.09 -2.26
C GLU A 256 10.94 11.12 -1.85
N ALA A 257 9.70 11.60 -1.93
CA ALA A 257 8.52 10.79 -1.73
C ALA A 257 7.37 11.33 -2.58
N TRP A 258 6.42 10.46 -2.93
CA TRP A 258 5.17 10.86 -3.58
C TRP A 258 3.99 10.36 -2.78
N ALA A 259 2.95 11.19 -2.71
CA ALA A 259 1.67 10.82 -2.15
C ALA A 259 0.58 11.09 -3.18
N VAL A 260 -0.34 10.15 -3.32
CA VAL A 260 -1.41 10.19 -4.31
C VAL A 260 -2.76 9.90 -3.67
N GLY A 261 -3.81 10.48 -4.24
CA GLY A 261 -5.18 10.22 -3.82
C GLY A 261 -6.21 10.76 -4.81
N PRO A 262 -7.48 10.34 -4.70
CA PRO A 262 -8.53 10.89 -5.52
C PRO A 262 -8.71 12.36 -5.18
N MET A 263 -8.97 13.13 -6.22
CA MET A 263 -9.52 14.46 -6.07
C MET A 263 -10.91 14.43 -6.70
N GLY A 264 -11.88 15.11 -6.10
CA GLY A 264 -13.14 15.46 -6.78
C GLY A 264 -12.92 16.49 -7.92
N GLY A 265 -11.76 16.43 -8.60
CA GLY A 265 -11.15 17.40 -9.53
C GLY A 265 -9.86 16.82 -10.18
N PRO A 266 -8.92 17.63 -10.72
CA PRO A 266 -7.66 17.13 -11.29
C PRO A 266 -6.90 16.28 -10.26
N GLN A 267 -6.22 15.19 -10.67
CA GLN A 267 -5.59 14.20 -9.77
C GLN A 267 -4.77 14.80 -8.62
N GLY A 268 -4.88 14.19 -7.44
CA GLY A 268 -4.07 14.54 -6.27
C GLY A 268 -2.72 13.86 -6.33
N PHE A 269 -1.69 14.64 -6.66
CA PHE A 269 -0.29 14.26 -6.56
C PHE A 269 0.47 15.29 -5.76
N GLU A 270 1.09 14.84 -4.68
CA GLU A 270 2.01 15.62 -3.88
C GLU A 270 3.40 14.97 -3.98
N ARG A 271 4.44 15.81 -4.03
CA ARG A 271 5.83 15.37 -4.03
C ARG A 271 6.60 16.05 -2.90
N TRP A 272 7.27 15.23 -2.11
CA TRP A 272 8.21 15.66 -1.09
C TRP A 272 9.57 15.98 -1.71
N ASP A 273 10.08 17.18 -1.47
CA ASP A 273 11.38 17.66 -1.98
C ASP A 273 12.51 17.65 -0.93
N GLY A 274 12.27 17.03 0.24
CA GLY A 274 13.15 17.09 1.42
C GLY A 274 12.81 18.20 2.40
N THR A 275 11.92 19.13 2.04
CA THR A 275 11.49 20.21 2.93
C THR A 275 9.97 20.38 2.98
N ASN A 276 9.30 20.28 1.83
CA ASN A 276 7.86 20.47 1.73
C ASN A 276 7.22 19.44 0.79
N TRP A 277 5.96 19.12 1.09
CA TRP A 277 5.06 18.51 0.12
C TRP A 277 4.53 19.57 -0.83
N ASN A 278 4.76 19.36 -2.13
CA ASN A 278 4.37 20.28 -3.19
C ASN A 278 3.42 19.60 -4.18
N PRO A 279 2.34 20.29 -4.59
CA PRO A 279 1.43 19.75 -5.59
C PRO A 279 2.14 19.61 -6.93
N MET A 280 1.89 18.50 -7.63
CA MET A 280 2.41 18.25 -8.97
C MET A 280 1.35 18.48 -10.04
N THR A 281 1.80 18.99 -11.19
CA THR A 281 0.99 18.96 -12.41
C THR A 281 1.16 17.60 -13.07
N VAL A 282 0.06 16.88 -13.22
CA VAL A 282 -0.01 15.54 -13.82
C VAL A 282 -1.01 15.51 -14.99
N PRO A 283 -0.95 14.51 -15.87
CA PRO A 283 -1.96 14.34 -16.92
C PRO A 283 -3.38 14.26 -16.33
N THR A 284 -4.36 14.81 -17.04
CA THR A 284 -5.78 14.69 -16.66
C THR A 284 -6.50 13.76 -17.63
N PRO A 285 -6.51 12.43 -17.39
CA PRO A 285 -7.07 11.45 -18.33
C PRO A 285 -8.61 11.48 -18.40
N GLY A 286 -9.28 12.18 -17.48
CA GLY A 286 -10.73 12.33 -17.48
C GLY A 286 -11.27 13.10 -16.28
N PRO A 287 -12.60 13.25 -16.18
CA PRO A 287 -13.25 14.09 -15.17
C PRO A 287 -13.44 13.44 -13.79
N GLY A 288 -13.20 12.14 -13.65
CA GLY A 288 -13.33 11.41 -12.38
C GLY A 288 -12.20 10.40 -12.25
N VAL A 289 -11.08 10.82 -11.67
CA VAL A 289 -9.90 9.98 -11.56
C VAL A 289 -9.72 9.52 -10.12
N GLU A 290 -9.62 8.21 -9.95
CA GLU A 290 -9.35 7.56 -8.68
C GLU A 290 -8.00 6.86 -8.77
N ILE A 291 -7.15 7.10 -7.78
CA ILE A 291 -5.81 6.53 -7.68
C ILE A 291 -5.73 5.78 -6.36
N TRP A 292 -5.25 4.53 -6.43
CA TRP A 292 -5.24 3.62 -5.29
C TRP A 292 -3.87 3.09 -4.93
N GLY A 293 -2.93 3.07 -5.86
CA GLY A 293 -1.60 2.56 -5.60
C GLY A 293 -0.50 3.32 -6.31
N ILE A 294 0.64 3.41 -5.65
CA ILE A 294 1.88 3.96 -6.19
C ILE A 294 3.05 3.03 -5.81
N SER A 295 4.03 2.91 -6.69
CA SER A 295 5.27 2.19 -6.40
C SER A 295 6.42 2.81 -7.20
N ALA A 296 7.58 2.92 -6.57
CA ALA A 296 8.75 3.55 -7.19
C ALA A 296 9.97 2.66 -7.02
N SER A 297 10.58 2.25 -8.15
CA SER A 297 11.84 1.53 -8.12
C SER A 297 13.01 2.49 -7.81
N THR A 298 12.89 3.75 -8.24
CA THR A 298 13.86 4.83 -8.04
C THR A 298 13.18 6.20 -8.04
N ALA A 299 13.93 7.27 -7.74
CA ALA A 299 13.46 8.66 -7.86
C ALA A 299 13.09 9.07 -9.32
N SER A 300 13.50 8.27 -10.30
CA SER A 300 13.26 8.50 -11.72
C SER A 300 12.37 7.45 -12.38
N ASP A 301 11.77 6.55 -11.61
CA ASP A 301 10.94 5.47 -12.14
C ASP A 301 9.88 5.09 -11.11
N ALA A 302 8.68 5.62 -11.33
CA ALA A 302 7.53 5.39 -10.47
C ALA A 302 6.28 5.12 -11.30
N TRP A 303 5.39 4.31 -10.76
CA TRP A 303 4.17 3.87 -11.40
C TRP A 303 2.98 4.10 -10.50
N VAL A 304 1.85 4.48 -11.09
CA VAL A 304 0.58 4.71 -10.40
C VAL A 304 -0.52 3.90 -11.05
N ALA A 305 -1.29 3.20 -10.22
CA ALA A 305 -2.45 2.41 -10.62
C ALA A 305 -3.75 3.05 -10.12
N GLY A 306 -4.74 3.09 -11.01
CA GLY A 306 -5.96 3.84 -10.83
C GLY A 306 -7.09 3.42 -11.75
N GLY A 307 -8.09 4.30 -11.82
CA GLY A 307 -9.25 4.17 -12.68
C GLY A 307 -9.84 5.53 -13.04
N VAL A 308 -10.45 5.61 -14.21
CA VAL A 308 -11.22 6.77 -14.66
C VAL A 308 -12.69 6.39 -14.73
N ILE A 309 -13.53 7.13 -14.01
CA ILE A 309 -14.98 7.03 -14.04
C ILE A 309 -15.50 7.82 -15.24
N ASP A 310 -15.87 7.11 -16.31
CA ASP A 310 -16.48 7.67 -17.52
C ASP A 310 -17.48 6.68 -18.14
N ARG A 311 -18.76 6.80 -17.76
CA ARG A 311 -19.85 5.86 -18.13
C ARG A 311 -19.57 4.38 -17.80
N GLY A 312 -18.61 4.13 -16.90
CA GLY A 312 -18.02 2.85 -16.50
C GLY A 312 -16.64 3.11 -15.88
N TYR A 313 -15.98 2.09 -15.34
CA TYR A 313 -14.58 2.22 -14.91
C TYR A 313 -13.65 1.87 -16.07
N ARG A 314 -12.71 2.76 -16.39
CA ARG A 314 -11.57 2.44 -17.27
C ARG A 314 -10.29 2.34 -16.44
N PRO A 315 -9.46 1.31 -16.62
CA PRO A 315 -8.18 1.21 -15.91
C PRO A 315 -7.28 2.39 -16.26
N LEU A 316 -6.55 2.90 -15.26
CA LEU A 316 -5.56 3.95 -15.42
C LEU A 316 -4.21 3.46 -14.91
N LEU A 317 -3.19 3.61 -15.75
CA LEU A 317 -1.80 3.38 -15.40
C LEU A 317 -1.00 4.61 -15.82
N GLU A 318 -0.21 5.15 -14.90
CA GLU A 318 0.71 6.26 -15.19
C GLU A 318 2.14 5.91 -14.82
N HIS A 319 3.08 6.42 -15.62
CA HIS A 319 4.51 6.19 -15.46
C HIS A 319 5.27 7.51 -15.38
N TRP A 320 6.11 7.62 -14.37
CA TRP A 320 7.09 8.68 -14.18
C TRP A 320 8.44 8.24 -14.76
N ASP A 321 8.94 8.99 -15.73
CA ASP A 321 10.22 8.71 -16.39
C ASP A 321 11.41 9.52 -15.84
N GLY A 322 11.25 10.14 -14.67
CA GLY A 322 12.22 11.06 -14.09
C GLY A 322 12.02 12.52 -14.50
N THR A 323 11.13 12.79 -15.46
CA THR A 323 10.85 14.15 -15.94
C THR A 323 9.37 14.49 -15.97
N SER A 324 8.51 13.55 -16.35
CA SER A 324 7.07 13.76 -16.49
C SER A 324 6.28 12.49 -16.23
N TRP A 325 5.08 12.65 -15.69
CA TRP A 325 4.08 11.59 -15.62
C TRP A 325 3.40 11.45 -16.99
N LYS A 326 3.23 10.20 -17.45
CA LYS A 326 2.56 9.88 -18.70
C LYS A 326 1.53 8.79 -18.48
N VAL A 327 0.34 8.98 -19.04
CA VAL A 327 -0.67 7.93 -19.12
C VAL A 327 -0.17 6.85 -20.07
N ILE A 328 -0.10 5.62 -19.56
CA ILE A 328 0.22 4.43 -20.33
C ILE A 328 -1.08 3.71 -20.65
N ALA A 329 -1.18 3.13 -21.84
CA ALA A 329 -2.31 2.29 -22.18
C ALA A 329 -2.40 1.15 -21.18
N ALA A 330 -3.60 0.92 -20.62
CA ALA A 330 -3.83 -0.18 -19.72
C ALA A 330 -3.39 -1.50 -20.39
N PRO A 331 -2.64 -2.36 -19.70
CA PRO A 331 -2.14 -3.56 -20.33
C PRO A 331 -3.27 -4.56 -20.65
N GLY A 332 -2.94 -5.54 -21.51
CA GLY A 332 -3.91 -6.57 -21.93
C GLY A 332 -5.09 -6.07 -22.77
N GLY A 333 -5.14 -4.78 -23.16
CA GLY A 333 -6.24 -4.21 -23.96
C GLY A 333 -7.55 -4.05 -23.19
N ILE A 334 -7.49 -3.98 -21.86
CA ILE A 334 -8.67 -3.92 -21.00
C ILE A 334 -9.29 -2.53 -21.10
N SER A 335 -10.52 -2.48 -21.60
CA SER A 335 -11.28 -1.24 -21.77
C SER A 335 -12.27 -0.95 -20.64
N ALA A 336 -12.53 -1.93 -19.76
CA ALA A 336 -13.49 -1.82 -18.67
C ALA A 336 -13.02 -2.57 -17.42
N GLY A 337 -12.78 -1.83 -16.33
CA GLY A 337 -12.19 -2.32 -15.09
C GLY A 337 -11.44 -1.23 -14.34
N ARG A 338 -10.77 -1.61 -13.26
CA ARG A 338 -9.92 -0.72 -12.45
C ARG A 338 -8.64 -1.44 -12.04
N LEU A 339 -7.54 -0.71 -11.94
CA LEU A 339 -6.29 -1.22 -11.35
C LEU A 339 -6.29 -0.82 -9.89
N THR A 340 -6.17 -1.79 -8.99
CA THR A 340 -6.17 -1.54 -7.54
C THR A 340 -4.78 -1.35 -6.99
N GLY A 341 -3.74 -1.66 -7.79
CA GLY A 341 -2.40 -1.75 -7.25
C GLY A 341 -1.29 -1.94 -8.25
N VAL A 342 -0.08 -1.53 -7.85
CA VAL A 342 1.13 -1.61 -8.65
C VAL A 342 2.34 -1.88 -7.76
N LEU A 343 3.28 -2.68 -8.26
CA LEU A 343 4.56 -2.97 -7.64
C LEU A 343 5.65 -2.87 -8.71
N SER A 344 6.56 -1.91 -8.55
CA SER A 344 7.71 -1.70 -9.44
C SER A 344 8.98 -2.21 -8.77
N LEU A 345 9.51 -3.33 -9.26
CA LEU A 345 10.81 -3.88 -8.84
C LEU A 345 11.95 -3.23 -9.62
N SER A 346 11.70 -2.87 -10.88
CA SER A 346 12.58 -2.09 -11.74
C SER A 346 11.81 -1.53 -12.93
N SER A 347 12.47 -0.75 -13.78
CA SER A 347 11.91 -0.29 -15.06
C SER A 347 11.55 -1.41 -16.04
N LYS A 348 11.97 -2.65 -15.74
CA LYS A 348 11.74 -3.85 -16.52
C LYS A 348 10.97 -4.93 -15.78
N ASP A 349 10.44 -4.60 -14.61
CA ASP A 349 9.71 -5.56 -13.80
C ASP A 349 8.67 -4.84 -12.97
N VAL A 350 7.45 -4.83 -13.51
CA VAL A 350 6.31 -4.15 -12.91
C VAL A 350 5.12 -5.09 -12.89
N TRP A 351 4.53 -5.25 -11.71
CA TRP A 351 3.33 -6.01 -11.49
C TRP A 351 2.17 -5.06 -11.25
N ILE A 352 1.03 -5.33 -11.86
CA ILE A 352 -0.22 -4.64 -11.56
C ILE A 352 -1.31 -5.66 -11.24
N VAL A 353 -2.20 -5.24 -10.36
CA VAL A 353 -3.40 -6.01 -10.01
C VAL A 353 -4.64 -5.14 -10.14
N GLY A 354 -5.77 -5.80 -10.37
CA GLY A 354 -7.04 -5.12 -10.47
C GLY A 354 -8.19 -6.05 -10.78
N THR A 355 -9.25 -5.47 -11.32
CA THR A 355 -10.49 -6.19 -11.63
C THR A 355 -11.09 -5.72 -12.96
N ARG A 356 -11.63 -6.65 -13.73
CA ARG A 356 -12.43 -6.39 -14.93
C ARG A 356 -13.89 -6.14 -14.56
N GLN A 357 -14.62 -5.41 -15.40
CA GLN A 357 -16.04 -5.10 -15.16
C GLN A 357 -17.02 -5.98 -15.95
N ALA A 358 -16.61 -6.44 -17.14
CA ALA A 358 -17.52 -7.08 -18.09
C ALA A 358 -16.90 -8.26 -18.85
N SER A 359 -15.72 -8.74 -18.44
CA SER A 359 -15.05 -9.89 -19.06
C SER A 359 -14.39 -10.78 -17.99
N GLN A 360 -14.29 -12.07 -18.30
CA GLN A 360 -13.68 -13.08 -17.44
C GLN A 360 -12.22 -13.36 -17.86
N PRO A 361 -11.34 -13.74 -16.92
CA PRO A 361 -11.58 -13.78 -15.46
C PRO A 361 -11.72 -12.37 -14.87
N LEU A 362 -12.54 -12.19 -13.82
CA LEU A 362 -12.72 -10.88 -13.18
C LEU A 362 -11.45 -10.38 -12.50
N THR A 363 -10.69 -11.26 -11.87
CA THR A 363 -9.37 -10.93 -11.29
C THR A 363 -8.36 -10.68 -12.40
N LEU A 364 -7.60 -9.58 -12.27
CA LEU A 364 -6.56 -9.18 -13.20
C LEU A 364 -5.21 -9.17 -12.50
N ILE A 365 -4.23 -9.85 -13.10
CA ILE A 365 -2.81 -9.72 -12.78
C ILE A 365 -2.05 -9.54 -14.10
N GLU A 366 -1.25 -8.48 -14.22
CA GLU A 366 -0.39 -8.28 -15.39
C GLU A 366 1.05 -8.01 -14.96
N HIS A 367 1.98 -8.46 -15.81
CA HIS A 367 3.41 -8.38 -15.59
C HIS A 367 4.11 -7.76 -16.79
N TRP A 368 4.91 -6.73 -16.53
CA TRP A 368 5.82 -6.09 -17.47
C TRP A 368 7.21 -6.68 -17.33
N ASP A 369 7.76 -7.22 -18.42
CA ASP A 369 9.10 -7.83 -18.46
C ASP A 369 10.21 -6.90 -18.98
N GLY A 370 9.91 -5.61 -19.15
CA GLY A 370 10.80 -4.63 -19.77
C GLY A 370 10.61 -4.46 -21.28
N SER A 371 9.74 -5.25 -21.90
CA SER A 371 9.46 -5.16 -23.32
C SER A 371 7.98 -5.26 -23.64
N THR A 372 7.26 -6.15 -22.96
CA THR A 372 5.84 -6.38 -23.18
C THR A 372 5.13 -6.61 -21.86
N TRP A 373 3.85 -6.23 -21.85
CA TRP A 373 2.95 -6.62 -20.80
C TRP A 373 2.33 -7.96 -21.15
N SER A 374 2.25 -8.83 -20.16
CA SER A 374 1.58 -10.13 -20.26
C SER A 374 0.62 -10.31 -19.10
N GLU A 375 -0.57 -10.83 -19.39
CA GLU A 375 -1.49 -11.26 -18.36
C GLU A 375 -1.00 -12.58 -17.75
N VAL A 376 -1.03 -12.65 -16.43
CA VAL A 376 -0.70 -13.85 -15.67
C VAL A 376 -1.96 -14.36 -14.97
N GLN A 377 -2.22 -15.66 -15.08
CA GLN A 377 -3.43 -16.23 -14.50
C GLN A 377 -3.34 -16.29 -12.98
N SER A 378 -4.42 -15.85 -12.32
CA SER A 378 -4.68 -16.18 -10.92
C SER A 378 -5.28 -17.59 -10.84
N PRO A 379 -4.97 -18.38 -9.79
CA PRO A 379 -5.67 -19.62 -9.45
C PRO A 379 -7.17 -19.47 -9.11
N ALA A 380 -7.69 -18.24 -8.94
CA ALA A 380 -9.06 -17.94 -8.52
C ALA A 380 -10.15 -18.21 -9.57
#